data_AF-A0A5C8G343-F1
#
_entry.id   AF-A0A5C8G343-F1
#
_cell.length_a   1.000
_cell.length_b   1.000
_cell.length_c   1.000
_cell.angle_alpha   90.00
_cell.angle_beta   90.00
_cell.angle_gamma   90.00
#
_symmetry.space_group_name_H-M   'P 1'
#
loop_
_entity.id
_entity.type
_entity.pdbx_description
1 polymer ?
#
loop_
_entity_poly.entity_id
_entity_poly.type
_entity_poly.pdbx_seq_one_letter_code
_entity_poly.pdbx_strand_id
1 'polypeptide(L)'
;MELLAYILAMETNDEFLKELLMELFTKDERDMIWQRLKIVTLLKKKIPQYEIAKILNASLCSITRGAKELKKPNSALSTIVDKYLINNEEFQESLNKSLQK
;
A
#
# COMPACT_ATOMS: atom_id res chain seq x y z
N MET A 1 7.52 -11.89 -12.86
CA MET A 1 7.45 -10.52 -12.28
C MET A 1 8.25 -9.51 -13.07
N GLU A 2 9.43 -9.85 -13.58
CA GLU A 2 10.30 -8.94 -14.35
C GLU A 2 9.61 -8.32 -15.57
N LEU A 3 8.89 -9.12 -16.37
CA LEU A 3 8.16 -8.61 -17.55
C LEU A 3 7.08 -7.58 -17.20
N LEU A 4 6.28 -7.84 -16.16
CA LEU A 4 5.24 -6.90 -15.73
C LEU A 4 5.87 -5.59 -15.24
N ALA A 5 6.96 -5.66 -14.47
CA ALA A 5 7.68 -4.47 -14.03
C ALA A 5 8.25 -3.66 -15.22
N TYR A 6 8.78 -4.35 -16.24
CA TYR A 6 9.24 -3.70 -17.46
C TYR A 6 8.11 -2.98 -18.20
N ILE A 7 6.95 -3.64 -18.39
CA ILE A 7 5.78 -3.02 -19.05
C ILE A 7 5.33 -1.78 -18.29
N LEU A 8 5.14 -1.90 -16.97
CA LEU A 8 4.71 -0.77 -16.11
C LEU A 8 5.72 0.39 -16.08
N ALA A 9 7.00 0.13 -16.36
CA ALA A 9 8.04 1.16 -16.39
C ALA A 9 8.19 1.84 -17.76
N MET A 10 7.84 1.15 -18.85
CA MET A 10 7.97 1.67 -20.22
C MET A 10 6.71 2.38 -20.72
N GLU A 11 5.54 1.99 -20.22
CA GLU A 11 4.29 2.64 -20.57
C GLU A 11 4.16 4.01 -19.87
N THR A 12 3.71 5.01 -20.61
CA THR A 12 3.63 6.41 -20.15
C THR A 12 2.20 6.94 -20.11
N ASN A 13 1.24 6.22 -20.69
CA ASN A 13 -0.17 6.55 -20.64
C ASN A 13 -0.78 6.07 -19.31
N ASP A 14 -1.21 7.02 -18.48
CA ASP A 14 -1.76 6.79 -17.14
C ASP A 14 -3.14 6.12 -17.17
N GLU A 15 -4.03 6.54 -18.07
CA GLU A 15 -5.37 5.95 -18.18
C GLU A 15 -5.28 4.50 -18.66
N PHE A 16 -4.41 4.21 -19.63
CA PHE A 16 -4.15 2.83 -20.06
C PHE A 16 -3.60 1.98 -18.92
N LEU A 17 -2.62 2.48 -18.15
CA LEU A 17 -2.08 1.74 -17.00
C LEU A 17 -3.15 1.46 -15.95
N LYS A 18 -4.05 2.41 -15.71
CA LYS A 18 -5.16 2.25 -14.78
C LYS A 18 -6.15 1.19 -15.27
N GLU A 19 -6.55 1.23 -16.55
CA GLU A 19 -7.40 0.20 -17.17
C GLU A 19 -6.75 -1.18 -17.10
N LEU A 20 -5.47 -1.29 -17.47
CA LEU A 20 -4.70 -2.53 -17.38
C LEU A 20 -4.73 -3.12 -15.96
N LEU A 21 -4.51 -2.30 -14.92
CA LEU A 21 -4.54 -2.77 -13.53
C LEU A 21 -5.96 -3.10 -13.06
N MET A 22 -6.99 -2.45 -13.61
CA MET A 22 -8.40 -2.79 -13.34
C MET A 22 -8.82 -4.11 -13.98
N GLU A 23 -8.27 -4.46 -15.15
CA GLU A 23 -8.51 -5.73 -15.83
C GLU A 23 -7.68 -6.88 -15.24
N LEU A 24 -6.42 -6.60 -14.87
CA LEU A 24 -5.48 -7.62 -14.36
C LEU A 24 -5.83 -8.11 -12.95
N PHE A 25 -6.30 -7.20 -12.10
CA PHE A 25 -6.63 -7.52 -10.71
C PHE A 25 -8.13 -7.50 -10.51
N THR A 26 -8.64 -8.45 -9.73
CA THR A 26 -10.01 -8.40 -9.22
C THR A 26 -10.20 -7.23 -8.26
N LYS A 27 -11.46 -6.85 -8.01
CA LYS A 27 -11.79 -5.81 -7.02
C LYS A 27 -11.16 -6.12 -5.65
N ASP A 28 -11.26 -7.36 -5.19
CA ASP A 28 -10.77 -7.78 -3.87
C ASP A 28 -9.24 -7.71 -3.79
N GLU A 29 -8.53 -8.03 -4.88
CA GLU A 29 -7.06 -7.89 -4.95
C GLU A 29 -6.63 -6.43 -4.90
N ARG A 30 -7.34 -5.54 -5.60
CA ARG A 30 -7.08 -4.09 -5.53
C ARG A 30 -7.34 -3.53 -4.13
N ASP A 31 -8.43 -3.92 -3.49
CA ASP A 31 -8.75 -3.54 -2.12
C ASP A 31 -7.68 -4.07 -1.15
N MET A 32 -7.20 -5.29 -1.35
CA MET A 32 -6.09 -5.87 -0.57
C MET A 32 -4.79 -5.10 -0.77
N ILE A 33 -4.44 -4.71 -2.00
CA ILE A 33 -3.24 -3.89 -2.27
C ILE A 33 -3.36 -2.54 -1.55
N TRP A 34 -4.51 -1.87 -1.66
CA TRP A 34 -4.78 -0.62 -0.96
C TRP A 34 -4.63 -0.75 0.55
N GLN A 35 -5.20 -1.81 1.12
CA GLN A 35 -5.09 -2.12 2.55
C GLN A 35 -3.63 -2.34 2.99
N ARG A 36 -2.82 -3.02 2.17
CA ARG A 36 -1.40 -3.21 2.44
C ARG A 36 -0.64 -1.89 2.46
N LEU A 37 -0.96 -0.96 1.54
CA LEU A 37 -0.36 0.39 1.54
C LEU A 37 -0.69 1.16 2.82
N LYS A 38 -1.94 1.07 3.31
CA LYS A 38 -2.33 1.66 4.60
C LYS A 38 -1.56 1.06 5.77
N ILE A 39 -1.47 -0.28 5.84
CA ILE A 39 -0.73 -1.00 6.89
C ILE A 39 0.73 -0.52 6.94
N VAL A 40 1.45 -0.53 5.81
CA VAL A 40 2.87 -0.15 5.80
C VAL A 40 3.07 1.33 6.11
N THR A 41 2.13 2.19 5.73
CA THR A 41 2.18 3.62 6.06
C THR A 41 1.99 3.85 7.56
N LEU A 42 1.02 3.19 8.20
CA LEU A 42 0.81 3.31 9.65
C LEU A 42 1.98 2.72 10.45
N LEU A 43 2.54 1.60 10.00
CA LEU A 43 3.76 1.03 10.58
C LEU A 43 4.94 2.01 10.50
N LYS A 44 5.11 2.69 9.36
CA LYS A 44 6.15 3.70 9.17
C LYS A 44 5.92 4.94 10.05
N LYS A 45 4.67 5.32 10.28
CA LYS A 45 4.25 6.34 11.27
C LYS A 45 4.41 5.88 12.73
N LYS A 46 5.00 4.70 12.97
CA LYS A 46 5.23 4.11 14.30
C LYS A 46 3.95 3.85 15.10
N ILE A 47 2.81 3.68 14.42
CA ILE A 47 1.56 3.29 15.09
C ILE A 47 1.72 1.83 15.60
N PRO A 48 1.34 1.54 16.86
CA PRO A 48 1.42 0.17 17.38
C PRO A 48 0.61 -0.84 16.56
N GLN A 49 1.17 -2.04 16.36
CA GLN A 49 0.54 -3.07 15.51
C GLN A 49 -0.89 -3.45 15.96
N TYR A 50 -1.14 -3.46 17.27
CA TYR A 50 -2.46 -3.78 17.81
C TYR A 50 -3.48 -2.67 17.51
N GLU A 51 -3.07 -1.39 17.45
CA GLU A 51 -3.94 -0.30 17.04
C GLU A 51 -4.22 -0.38 15.54
N ILE A 52 -3.20 -0.69 14.72
CA ILE A 52 -3.37 -0.90 13.28
C ILE A 52 -4.41 -1.99 13.01
N ALA A 53 -4.38 -3.09 13.77
CA ALA A 53 -5.35 -4.17 13.63
C ALA A 53 -6.79 -3.70 13.87
N LYS A 54 -7.01 -2.84 14.88
CA LYS A 54 -8.33 -2.24 15.18
C LYS A 54 -8.78 -1.27 14.09
N ILE A 55 -7.94 -0.29 13.76
CA ILE A 55 -8.21 0.77 12.76
C ILE A 55 -8.58 0.17 11.40
N LEU A 56 -7.83 -0.85 10.98
CA LEU A 56 -7.92 -1.40 9.64
C LEU A 56 -8.74 -2.70 9.58
N ASN A 57 -9.25 -3.20 10.72
CA ASN A 57 -9.84 -4.53 10.81
C ASN A 57 -8.98 -5.60 10.10
N ALA A 58 -7.66 -5.53 10.32
CA ALA A 58 -6.66 -6.32 9.61
C ALA A 58 -6.10 -7.43 10.51
N SER A 59 -5.82 -8.59 9.93
CA SER A 59 -5.21 -9.69 10.68
C SER A 59 -3.78 -9.36 11.12
N LEU A 60 -3.38 -9.88 12.28
CA LEU A 60 -2.02 -9.72 12.80
C LEU A 60 -0.96 -10.27 11.82
N CYS A 61 -1.30 -11.33 11.07
CA CYS A 61 -0.44 -11.89 10.02
C CYS A 61 -0.11 -10.86 8.92
N SER A 62 -1.13 -10.12 8.44
CA SER A 62 -0.93 -9.08 7.43
C SER A 62 -0.04 -7.94 7.94
N ILE A 63 -0.20 -7.55 9.21
CA ILE A 63 0.55 -6.45 9.83
C ILE A 63 2.01 -6.86 10.07
N THR A 64 2.24 -8.03 10.66
CA THR A 64 3.59 -8.55 10.94
C THR A 64 4.38 -8.79 9.65
N ARG A 65 3.72 -9.26 8.57
CA ARG A 65 4.33 -9.36 7.24
C ARG A 65 4.76 -7.98 6.73
N GLY A 66 3.88 -6.98 6.79
CA GLY A 66 4.22 -5.60 6.40
C GLY A 66 5.41 -5.04 7.18
N ALA A 67 5.44 -5.27 8.50
CA ALA A 67 6.54 -4.85 9.36
C ALA A 67 7.87 -5.52 9.00
N LYS A 68 7.83 -6.81 8.63
CA LYS A 68 9.02 -7.55 8.17
C LYS A 68 9.55 -7.00 6.85
N GLU A 69 8.68 -6.73 5.88
CA GLU A 69 9.08 -6.18 4.57
C GLU A 69 9.67 -4.77 4.69
N LEU A 70 9.16 -3.94 5.60
CA LEU A 70 9.70 -2.60 5.86
C LEU A 70 11.09 -2.61 6.51
N LYS A 71 11.44 -3.65 7.26
CA LYS A 71 12.76 -3.78 7.92
C LYS A 71 13.88 -4.22 6.97
N LYS A 72 13.55 -4.66 5.74
CA LYS A 72 14.56 -5.09 4.78
C LYS A 72 15.44 -3.90 4.37
N PRO A 73 16.76 -4.10 4.19
CA PRO A 73 17.60 -3.12 3.53
C PRO A 73 17.02 -2.78 2.16
N ASN A 74 16.99 -1.49 1.80
CA ASN A 74 16.44 -1.00 0.53
C ASN A 74 14.99 -1.45 0.26
N SER A 75 14.16 -1.52 1.30
CA SER A 75 12.75 -1.88 1.16
C SER A 75 12.02 -0.94 0.20
N ALA A 76 11.60 -1.47 -0.95
CA ALA A 76 10.79 -0.73 -1.91
C ALA A 76 9.52 -0.16 -1.26
N LEU A 77 8.91 -0.89 -0.31
CA LEU A 77 7.76 -0.41 0.46
C LEU A 77 8.11 0.83 1.30
N SER A 78 9.28 0.85 1.95
CA SER A 78 9.71 2.05 2.66
C SER A 78 9.89 3.22 1.70
N THR A 79 10.54 3.00 0.55
CA THR A 79 10.78 4.04 -0.45
C THR A 79 9.48 4.63 -0.98
N ILE A 80 8.48 3.81 -1.34
CA ILE A 80 7.22 4.34 -1.86
C ILE A 80 6.41 5.08 -0.79
N VAL A 81 6.46 4.62 0.46
CA VAL A 81 5.78 5.30 1.57
C VAL A 81 6.37 6.70 1.75
N ASP A 82 7.70 6.78 1.85
CA ASP A 82 8.42 8.02 2.09
C ASP A 82 8.30 8.99 0.89
N LYS A 83 8.36 8.48 -0.35
CA LYS A 83 8.38 9.31 -1.57
C LYS A 83 7.00 9.71 -2.06
N TYR A 84 6.00 8.84 -1.93
CA TYR A 84 4.71 9.01 -2.61
C TYR A 84 3.51 9.01 -1.68
N LEU A 85 3.51 8.25 -0.57
CA LEU A 85 2.26 8.07 0.20
C LEU A 85 2.11 9.06 1.36
N ILE A 86 3.19 9.40 2.08
CA ILE A 86 3.10 10.26 3.27
C ILE A 86 2.49 11.64 2.95
N ASN A 87 2.80 12.19 1.78
CA ASN A 87 2.38 13.54 1.38
C ASN A 87 1.24 13.57 0.34
N ASN A 88 0.72 12.41 -0.07
CA ASN A 88 -0.37 12.37 -1.04
C ASN A 88 -1.71 12.63 -0.35
N GLU A 89 -2.37 13.74 -0.71
CA GLU A 89 -3.60 14.22 -0.05
C GLU A 89 -4.73 13.19 -0.09
N GLU A 90 -5.00 12.61 -1.27
CA GLU A 90 -6.05 11.60 -1.46
C GLU A 90 -5.80 10.35 -0.59
N PHE A 91 -4.56 9.88 -0.56
CA PHE A 91 -4.16 8.75 0.27
C PHE A 91 -4.31 9.06 1.76
N GLN A 92 -3.88 10.23 2.22
CA GLN A 92 -4.02 10.63 3.61
C GLN A 92 -5.48 10.79 4.00
N GLU A 93 -6.34 11.32 3.13
CA GLU A 93 -7.78 11.40 3.37
C GLU A 93 -8.39 10.00 3.53
N SER A 94 -8.05 9.06 2.64
CA SER A 94 -8.48 7.66 2.74
C SER A 94 -7.99 6.97 4.01
N LEU A 95 -6.77 7.30 4.46
CA LEU A 95 -6.19 6.79 5.69
C LEU A 95 -6.88 7.36 6.93
N ASN A 96 -7.16 8.67 6.95
CA ASN A 96 -7.84 9.35 8.04
C ASN A 96 -9.30 8.88 8.20
N LYS A 97 -10.00 8.60 7.10
CA LYS A 97 -11.33 7.95 7.12
C LYS A 97 -11.31 6.59 7.80
N SER A 98 -10.18 5.86 7.77
CA SER A 98 -10.02 4.62 8.51
C SER A 98 -9.76 4.85 10.01
N LEU A 99 -9.13 5.96 10.39
CA LEU A 99 -8.83 6.32 11.79
C LEU A 99 -10.05 6.83 12.57
N GLN A 100 -11.09 7.29 11.87
CA GLN A 100 -12.31 7.86 12.46
C GLN A 100 -13.45 6.83 12.63
N LYS A 101 -13.24 5.58 12.23
CA LYS A 101 -14.18 4.47 12.42
C LYS A 101 -13.91 3.72 13.71
#